data_AF-A0A3D3ANV6-F1
#
_entry.id   AF-A0A3D3ANV6-F1
#
_cell.length_a   1.000
_cell.length_b   1.000
_cell.length_c   1.000
_cell.angle_alpha   90.00
_cell.angle_beta   90.00
_cell.angle_gamma   90.00
#
_symmetry.space_group_name_H-M   'P 1'
#
loop_
_entity.id
_entity.type
_entity.pdbx_description
1 polymer ?
#
loop_
_entity_poly.entity_id
_entity_poly.type
_entity_poly.pdbx_seq_one_letter_code
_entity_poly.pdbx_strand_id
1 'polypeptide(L)'
;MSNCKKYGGFFQFTPHPVFDKDFFFVALFSGKSFLELLFFILKVFFNRHIYSPKVKILKAKKVRIEGNGRTQLDGEIGFHLPVDIKKGRGVYFVLPNE
;
A
#
# COMPACT_ATOMS: atom_id res chain seq x y z
N MET A 1 2.38 -0.17 -0.35
CA MET A 1 1.77 -0.71 -1.59
C MET A 1 0.97 -1.93 -1.18
N SER A 2 -0.08 -2.32 -1.91
CA SER A 2 -0.84 -3.52 -1.55
C SER A 2 -1.16 -4.39 -2.75
N ASN A 3 -1.00 -5.70 -2.58
CA ASN A 3 -1.60 -6.74 -3.43
C ASN A 3 -2.95 -7.22 -2.86
N CYS A 4 -3.15 -7.08 -1.55
CA CYS A 4 -4.31 -7.60 -0.81
C CYS A 4 -5.36 -6.52 -0.56
N LYS A 5 -6.63 -6.95 -0.34
CA LYS A 5 -7.73 -6.04 0.03
C LYS A 5 -7.50 -5.40 1.40
N LYS A 6 -6.97 -6.18 2.34
CA LYS A 6 -6.79 -5.81 3.74
C LYS A 6 -5.31 -5.86 4.10
N TYR A 7 -4.89 -4.93 4.94
CA TYR A 7 -3.56 -4.86 5.52
C TYR A 7 -3.70 -4.92 7.04
N GLY A 8 -3.60 -6.12 7.62
CA GLY A 8 -3.77 -6.33 9.07
C GLY A 8 -5.19 -6.02 9.58
N GLY A 9 -5.97 -7.04 9.93
CA GLY A 9 -7.32 -6.85 10.47
C GLY A 9 -8.27 -6.16 9.48
N PHE A 10 -8.87 -5.02 9.89
CA PHE A 10 -9.88 -4.30 9.11
C PHE A 10 -9.34 -3.15 8.25
N PHE A 11 -8.03 -2.83 8.31
CA PHE A 11 -7.49 -1.69 7.59
C PHE A 11 -7.38 -1.97 6.09
N GLN A 12 -7.88 -1.02 5.28
CA GLN A 12 -7.82 -1.07 3.83
C GLN A 12 -7.18 0.23 3.30
N PHE A 13 -5.94 0.15 2.84
CA PHE A 13 -5.22 1.33 2.32
C PHE A 13 -5.50 1.62 0.85
N THR A 14 -5.95 0.64 0.09
CA THR A 14 -6.20 0.75 -1.36
C THR A 14 -7.64 0.35 -1.70
N PRO A 15 -8.32 1.04 -2.63
CA PRO A 15 -9.77 0.89 -2.82
C PRO A 15 -10.21 -0.48 -3.35
N HIS A 16 -9.34 -1.21 -4.07
CA HIS A 16 -9.67 -2.53 -4.60
C HIS A 16 -8.52 -3.53 -4.45
N PRO A 17 -8.81 -4.81 -4.15
CA PRO A 17 -7.83 -5.88 -4.31
C PRO A 17 -7.57 -6.11 -5.79
N VAL A 18 -6.30 -6.17 -6.16
CA VAL A 18 -5.90 -6.37 -7.54
C VAL A 18 -4.73 -7.35 -7.56
N PHE A 19 -5.05 -8.59 -7.24
CA PHE A 19 -4.04 -9.65 -7.15
C PHE A 19 -3.70 -10.20 -8.54
N ASP A 20 -4.70 -10.23 -9.42
CA ASP A 20 -4.68 -10.80 -10.77
C ASP A 20 -4.13 -9.85 -11.84
N LYS A 21 -3.97 -8.55 -11.54
CA LYS A 21 -3.44 -7.59 -12.53
C LYS A 21 -1.93 -7.44 -12.43
N ASP A 22 -1.38 -6.90 -13.49
CA ASP A 22 0.04 -6.67 -13.68
C ASP A 22 0.55 -5.35 -13.08
N PHE A 23 -0.25 -4.69 -12.24
CA PHE A 23 0.07 -3.45 -11.54
C PHE A 23 -0.29 -3.52 -10.06
N PHE A 24 0.39 -2.73 -9.24
CA PHE A 24 0.02 -2.49 -7.85
C PHE A 24 -0.77 -1.19 -7.71
N PHE A 25 -1.56 -1.10 -6.65
CA PHE A 25 -1.99 0.19 -6.12
C PHE A 25 -0.95 0.75 -5.14
N VAL A 26 -0.60 2.02 -5.38
CA VAL A 26 0.30 2.80 -4.53
C VAL A 26 -0.51 3.94 -3.93
N ALA A 27 -0.72 3.89 -2.61
CA ALA A 27 -1.27 5.02 -1.87
C ALA A 27 -0.13 5.90 -1.38
N LEU A 28 -0.10 7.15 -1.82
CA LEU A 28 0.87 8.16 -1.41
C LEU A 28 0.19 9.20 -0.53
N PHE A 29 0.60 9.26 0.73
CA PHE A 29 0.16 10.28 1.68
C PHE A 29 1.21 11.40 1.76
N SER A 30 0.79 12.65 1.61
CA SER A 30 1.69 13.82 1.58
C SER A 30 1.53 14.73 2.81
N GLY A 31 1.15 14.18 3.95
CA GLY A 31 1.04 14.95 5.20
C GLY A 31 2.40 15.36 5.75
N LYS A 32 2.47 16.53 6.36
CA LYS A 32 3.73 17.10 6.89
C LYS A 32 3.79 17.21 8.40
N SER A 33 2.70 16.90 9.10
CA SER A 33 2.59 17.06 10.55
C SER A 33 1.97 15.84 11.23
N PHE A 34 2.21 15.71 12.53
CA PHE A 34 1.65 14.63 13.35
C PHE A 34 0.11 14.63 13.35
N LEU A 35 -0.52 15.80 13.46
CA LEU A 35 -1.98 15.92 13.40
C LEU A 35 -2.53 15.43 12.07
N GLU A 36 -1.87 15.74 10.96
CA GLU A 36 -2.29 15.25 9.64
C GLU A 36 -2.16 13.74 9.53
N LEU A 37 -1.10 13.15 10.09
CA LEU A 37 -0.92 11.71 10.16
C LEU A 37 -2.04 11.07 11.01
N LEU A 38 -2.36 11.64 12.15
CA LEU A 38 -3.46 11.17 13.01
C LEU A 38 -4.80 11.20 12.27
N PHE A 39 -5.13 12.31 11.62
CA PHE A 39 -6.35 12.40 10.80
C PHE A 39 -6.34 11.42 9.64
N PHE A 40 -5.19 11.16 9.03
CA PHE A 40 -5.06 10.13 8.00
C PHE A 40 -5.38 8.74 8.55
N ILE A 41 -4.81 8.36 9.69
CA ILE A 41 -5.08 7.06 10.35
C ILE A 41 -6.57 6.91 10.66
N LEU A 42 -7.21 7.94 11.25
CA LEU A 42 -8.65 7.93 11.50
C LEU A 42 -9.45 7.76 10.20
N LYS A 43 -9.07 8.48 9.13
CA LYS A 43 -9.73 8.33 7.83
C LYS A 43 -9.53 6.93 7.23
N VAL A 44 -8.38 6.28 7.43
CA VAL A 44 -8.16 4.89 6.99
C VAL A 44 -9.08 3.94 7.75
N PHE A 45 -9.22 4.12 9.07
CA PHE A 45 -10.14 3.32 9.89
C PHE A 45 -11.59 3.42 9.39
N PHE A 46 -12.03 4.60 8.97
CA PHE A 46 -13.36 4.82 8.37
C PHE A 46 -13.43 4.58 6.85
N ASN A 47 -12.36 4.10 6.20
CA ASN A 47 -12.27 3.95 4.73
C ASN A 47 -12.54 5.25 3.93
N ARG A 48 -12.30 6.41 4.53
CA ARG A 48 -12.50 7.74 3.92
C ARG A 48 -11.20 8.41 3.46
N HIS A 49 -10.05 7.78 3.67
CA HIS A 49 -8.74 8.34 3.32
C HIS A 49 -8.56 8.55 1.82
N ILE A 50 -9.21 7.72 0.99
CA ILE A 50 -9.17 7.84 -0.48
C ILE A 50 -9.77 9.15 -1.00
N TYR A 51 -10.65 9.80 -0.24
CA TYR A 51 -11.25 11.09 -0.58
C TYR A 51 -10.44 12.28 -0.05
N SER A 52 -9.33 12.02 0.65
CA SER A 52 -8.48 13.08 1.17
C SER A 52 -7.65 13.69 0.03
N PRO A 53 -7.59 15.02 -0.12
CA PRO A 53 -6.72 15.66 -1.13
C PRO A 53 -5.23 15.39 -0.90
N LYS A 54 -4.87 14.93 0.31
CA LYS A 54 -3.50 14.56 0.70
C LYS A 54 -3.15 13.11 0.39
N VAL A 55 -4.07 12.34 -0.20
CA VAL A 55 -3.86 10.94 -0.59
C VAL A 55 -3.99 10.84 -2.10
N LYS A 56 -2.94 10.35 -2.75
CA LYS A 56 -2.97 9.99 -4.17
C LYS A 56 -2.94 8.48 -4.30
N ILE A 57 -3.87 7.94 -5.07
CA ILE A 57 -3.87 6.52 -5.45
C ILE A 57 -3.32 6.41 -6.87
N LEU A 58 -2.18 5.76 -7.01
CA LEU A 58 -1.51 5.55 -8.29
C LEU A 58 -1.55 4.06 -8.65
N LYS A 59 -1.57 3.76 -9.96
CA LYS A 59 -1.39 2.41 -10.49
C LYS A 59 0.00 2.34 -11.11
N ALA A 60 0.82 1.38 -10.70
CA ALA A 60 2.19 1.26 -11.19
C ALA A 60 2.64 -0.19 -11.29
N LYS A 61 3.40 -0.52 -12.34
CA LYS A 61 4.04 -1.85 -12.52
C LYS A 61 5.45 -1.90 -11.94
N LYS A 62 6.13 -0.75 -11.96
CA LYS A 62 7.45 -0.51 -11.38
C LYS A 62 7.39 0.75 -10.53
N VAL A 63 7.94 0.70 -9.34
CA VAL A 63 8.05 1.85 -8.43
C VAL A 63 9.46 1.90 -7.89
N ARG A 64 10.07 3.07 -7.94
CA ARG A 64 11.34 3.35 -7.29
C ARG A 64 11.09 4.34 -6.17
N ILE A 65 11.54 4.01 -4.96
CA ILE A 65 11.44 4.88 -3.80
C ILE A 65 12.84 5.28 -3.40
N GLU A 66 13.08 6.58 -3.31
CA GLU A 66 14.33 7.19 -2.89
C GLU A 66 14.07 8.10 -1.69
N GLY A 67 15.10 8.30 -0.87
CA GLY A 67 15.02 9.14 0.33
C GLY A 67 15.76 8.51 1.50
N ASN A 68 15.52 9.04 2.70
CA ASN A 68 16.11 8.54 3.93
C ASN A 68 15.04 7.82 4.76
N GLY A 69 15.14 6.48 4.85
CA GLY A 69 14.15 5.67 5.55
C GLY A 69 14.30 4.17 5.31
N ARG A 70 13.40 3.40 5.95
CA ARG A 70 13.30 1.94 5.80
C ARG A 70 11.94 1.56 5.25
N THR A 71 11.92 0.45 4.52
CA THR A 71 10.68 -0.17 4.05
C THR A 71 10.13 -1.14 5.09
N GLN A 72 8.84 -1.43 5.02
CA GLN A 72 8.20 -2.54 5.74
C GLN A 72 7.58 -3.47 4.69
N LEU A 73 7.80 -4.78 4.84
CA LEU A 73 7.32 -5.82 3.93
C LEU A 73 6.50 -6.82 4.75
N ASP A 74 5.18 -6.89 4.50
CA ASP A 74 4.25 -7.81 5.15
C ASP A 74 4.36 -7.89 6.69
N GLY A 75 4.67 -6.76 7.33
CA GLY A 75 4.81 -6.64 8.79
C GLY A 75 6.26 -6.61 9.28
N GLU A 76 7.22 -7.09 8.49
CA GLU A 76 8.64 -7.12 8.85
C GLU A 76 9.39 -5.86 8.40
N ILE A 77 10.47 -5.53 9.13
CA ILE A 77 11.38 -4.46 8.73
C ILE A 77 12.12 -4.92 7.47
N GLY A 78 11.95 -4.17 6.38
CA GLY A 78 12.58 -4.45 5.10
C GLY A 78 13.87 -3.66 4.88
N PHE A 79 14.19 -3.44 3.60
CA PHE A 79 15.40 -2.78 3.14
C PHE A 79 15.43 -1.28 3.41
N HIS A 80 16.63 -0.71 3.50
CA HIS A 80 16.82 0.75 3.47
C HIS A 80 16.60 1.28 2.05
N LEU A 81 16.18 2.54 1.96
CA LEU A 81 16.09 3.23 0.68
C LEU A 81 17.49 3.51 0.10
N PRO A 82 17.66 3.50 -1.25
CA PRO A 82 16.61 3.35 -2.26
C PRO A 82 16.16 1.91 -2.48
N VAL A 83 14.91 1.73 -2.89
CA VAL A 83 14.33 0.41 -3.24
C VAL A 83 13.60 0.48 -4.57
N ASP A 84 13.85 -0.51 -5.42
CA ASP A 84 13.14 -0.76 -6.67
C ASP A 84 12.16 -1.93 -6.50
N ILE A 85 10.87 -1.69 -6.78
CA ILE A 85 9.79 -2.67 -6.64
C ILE A 85 9.17 -2.89 -8.02
N LYS A 86 9.00 -4.16 -8.41
CA LYS A 86 8.39 -4.55 -9.69
C LYS A 86 7.37 -5.68 -9.50
N LYS A 87 6.23 -5.61 -10.19
CA LYS A 87 5.21 -6.67 -10.14
C LYS A 87 5.70 -7.89 -10.92
N GLY A 88 5.86 -9.02 -10.24
CA GLY A 88 6.04 -10.32 -10.86
C GLY A 88 4.71 -10.94 -11.29
N ARG A 89 4.75 -11.82 -12.30
CA ARG A 89 3.58 -12.58 -12.81
C ARG A 89 3.44 -13.99 -12.22
N GLY A 90 4.36 -14.43 -11.36
CA GLY A 90 4.37 -15.79 -10.82
C GLY A 90 3.95 -15.82 -9.35
N VAL A 91 2.67 -16.07 -9.08
CA VAL A 91 2.21 -16.45 -7.73
C VAL A 91 1.32 -17.67 -7.88
N TYR A 92 1.61 -18.72 -7.12
CA TYR A 92 0.82 -19.94 -7.07
C TYR A 92 -0.15 -19.84 -5.89
N PHE A 93 -1.43 -20.14 -6.12
CA PHE A 93 -2.45 -20.17 -5.08
C PHE A 93 -2.90 -21.61 -4.87
N VAL A 94 -2.85 -22.06 -3.63
CA VAL A 94 -3.62 -23.24 -3.19
C VAL A 94 -4.90 -22.70 -2.57
N LEU A 95 -6.00 -22.87 -3.29
CA LEU A 95 -7.33 -22.55 -2.77
C LEU A 95 -7.89 -23.80 -2.09
N PRO A 96 -8.61 -23.66 -0.96
CA PRO A 96 -9.35 -24.79 -0.40
C PRO A 96 -10.37 -25.28 -1.43
N ASN A 97 -10.45 -26.60 -1.59
CA ASN A 97 -11.51 -27.21 -2.40
C ASN A 97 -12.86 -26.91 -1.71
N GLU A 98 -13.84 -26.49 -2.50
CA GLU A 98 -15.24 -26.36 -2.05
C GLU A 98 -15.82 -27.71 -1.62
#